data_AF-A0A6C7E122-F1
#
_entry.id   AF-A0A6C7E122-F1
#
_cell.length_a   1.000
_cell.length_b   1.000
_cell.length_c   1.000
_cell.angle_alpha   90.00
_cell.angle_beta   90.00
_cell.angle_gamma   90.00
#
_symmetry.space_group_name_H-M   'P 1'
#
loop_
_entity.id
_entity.type
_entity.pdbx_description
1 polymer ?
#
loop_
_entity_poly.entity_id
_entity_poly.type
_entity_poly.pdbx_seq_one_letter_code
_entity_poly.pdbx_strand_id
1 'polypeptide(L)'
;MPTLTSLCTIVVTLDFTPIGKVGTGLRIDVPFSGVATSSHWDGERPVEGVDYVTIDGNGIQQLDIRGRIGTGKEVVSYRAVGRGNEAGPMELLVFETANEELAHLNSTIAVAVGSVDGNQLTLDVSAVER
;
A
#
# COMPACT_ATOMS: atom_id res chain seq x y z
N MET A 1 -15.53 -20.39 1.72
CA MET A 1 -15.82 -19.10 1.06
C MET A 1 -14.75 -18.18 1.57
N PRO A 2 -13.98 -17.49 0.70
CA PRO A 2 -12.87 -16.69 1.19
C PRO A 2 -13.39 -15.58 2.11
N THR A 3 -12.70 -15.37 3.22
CA THR A 3 -13.01 -14.32 4.20
C THR A 3 -11.90 -13.28 4.24
N LEU A 4 -12.25 -12.08 4.73
CA LEU A 4 -11.30 -11.00 4.93
C LEU A 4 -11.13 -10.77 6.43
N THR A 5 -9.88 -10.82 6.89
CA THR A 5 -9.50 -10.52 8.27
C THR A 5 -8.68 -9.24 8.28
N SER A 6 -9.05 -8.27 9.12
CA SER A 6 -8.29 -7.03 9.25
C SER A 6 -6.85 -7.33 9.66
N LEU A 7 -5.90 -6.76 8.92
CA LEU A 7 -4.47 -6.92 9.16
C LEU A 7 -3.88 -5.66 9.79
N CYS A 8 -4.08 -4.50 9.17
CA CYS A 8 -3.61 -3.21 9.68
C CYS A 8 -4.32 -2.04 8.99
N THR A 9 -4.19 -0.86 9.58
CA THR A 9 -4.50 0.40 8.92
C THR A 9 -3.20 1.15 8.67
N ILE A 10 -3.04 1.69 7.47
CA ILE A 10 -1.88 2.49 7.07
C ILE A 10 -2.35 3.92 6.83
N VAL A 11 -1.69 4.90 7.43
CA VAL A 11 -1.94 6.32 7.21
C VAL A 11 -0.63 6.95 6.75
N VAL A 12 -0.60 7.48 5.53
CA VAL A 12 0.59 8.06 4.91
C VAL A 12 0.32 9.41 4.29
N THR A 13 1.34 10.24 4.26
CA THR A 13 1.37 11.47 3.46
C THR A 13 2.03 11.17 2.11
N LEU A 14 1.38 11.63 1.04
CA LEU A 14 1.78 11.48 -0.34
C LEU A 14 2.53 12.72 -0.81
N ASP A 15 3.62 12.50 -1.55
CA ASP A 15 4.35 13.55 -2.26
C ASP A 15 4.29 13.28 -3.77
N PHE A 16 3.70 14.18 -4.54
CA PHE A 16 3.43 13.94 -5.96
C PHE A 16 4.54 14.50 -6.84
N THR A 17 5.29 13.63 -7.51
CA THR A 17 6.36 14.02 -8.44
C THR A 17 5.99 13.65 -9.88
N PRO A 18 5.46 14.59 -10.70
CA PRO A 18 5.19 14.33 -12.10
C PRO A 18 6.48 14.05 -12.87
N ILE A 19 6.53 12.91 -13.55
CA ILE A 19 7.66 12.53 -14.41
C ILE A 19 7.40 12.97 -15.86
N GLY A 20 6.15 12.84 -16.32
CA GLY A 20 5.73 13.26 -17.67
C GLY A 20 4.89 12.22 -18.40
N LYS A 21 4.58 12.48 -19.67
CA LYS A 21 3.76 11.57 -20.48
C LYS A 21 4.54 10.33 -20.87
N VAL A 22 3.88 9.18 -20.74
CA VAL A 22 4.30 7.88 -21.25
C VAL A 22 3.24 7.36 -22.23
N GLY A 23 3.52 6.25 -22.92
CA GLY A 23 2.60 5.73 -23.95
C GLY A 23 1.19 5.41 -23.45
N THR A 24 1.02 5.19 -22.15
CA THR A 24 -0.25 4.79 -21.52
C THR A 24 -0.90 5.88 -20.65
N GLY A 25 -0.29 7.07 -20.51
CA GLY A 25 -0.83 8.11 -19.64
C GLY A 25 0.19 9.12 -19.11
N LEU A 26 -0.17 9.85 -18.06
CA LEU A 26 0.76 10.67 -17.28
C LEU A 26 1.40 9.82 -16.18
N ARG A 27 2.73 9.78 -16.16
CA ARG A 27 3.50 9.12 -15.10
C ARG A 27 3.76 10.09 -13.96
N ILE A 28 3.43 9.66 -12.75
CA ILE A 28 3.72 10.33 -11.48
C ILE A 28 4.37 9.30 -10.56
N ASP A 29 5.53 9.63 -10.03
CA ASP A 29 6.10 8.85 -8.93
C ASP A 29 5.64 9.53 -7.63
N VAL A 30 5.08 8.73 -6.72
CA VAL A 30 4.47 9.21 -5.48
C VAL A 30 5.21 8.60 -4.28
N PRO A 31 6.33 9.18 -3.86
CA PRO A 31 6.90 8.86 -2.55
C PRO A 31 5.88 9.07 -1.45
N PHE A 32 5.87 8.19 -0.45
CA PHE A 32 5.01 8.32 0.71
C PHE A 32 5.72 7.92 1.99
N SER A 33 5.26 8.49 3.10
CA SER A 33 5.70 8.12 4.44
C SER A 33 4.61 8.33 5.48
N GLY A 34 4.64 7.56 6.56
CA GLY A 34 3.65 7.63 7.62
C GLY A 34 3.76 6.47 8.58
N VAL A 35 2.62 5.93 9.00
CA VAL A 35 2.55 4.90 10.04
C VAL A 35 1.50 3.83 9.73
N ALA A 36 1.71 2.64 10.31
CA ALA A 36 0.76 1.54 10.35
C ALA A 36 0.40 1.19 11.78
N THR A 37 -0.87 0.90 12.03
CA THR A 37 -1.40 0.39 13.29
C THR A 37 -2.10 -0.95 13.07
N SER A 38 -2.09 -1.83 14.07
CA SER A 38 -2.71 -3.15 13.98
C SER A 38 -3.05 -3.67 15.37
N SER A 39 -3.94 -4.65 15.44
CA SER A 39 -4.17 -5.47 16.64
C SER A 39 -3.09 -6.53 16.86
N HIS A 40 -2.21 -6.76 15.87
CA HIS A 40 -1.15 -7.77 15.94
C HIS A 40 0.15 -7.26 16.56
N TRP A 41 0.31 -5.95 16.76
CA TRP A 41 1.46 -5.35 17.43
C TRP A 41 1.04 -4.09 18.20
N ASP A 42 1.82 -3.70 19.20
CA ASP A 42 1.57 -2.47 19.96
C ASP A 42 2.15 -1.24 19.25
N GLY A 43 1.37 -0.16 19.22
CA GLY A 43 1.80 1.15 18.75
C GLY A 43 1.87 1.32 17.23
N GLU A 44 2.50 2.42 16.81
CA GLU A 44 2.68 2.78 15.40
C GLU A 44 4.00 2.23 14.86
N ARG A 45 3.94 1.65 13.66
CA ARG A 45 5.13 1.25 12.90
C ARG A 45 5.33 2.18 11.72
N PRO A 46 6.55 2.69 11.48
CA PRO A 46 6.80 3.58 10.36
C PRO A 46 6.53 2.88 9.03
N VAL A 47 5.99 3.62 8.08
CA VAL A 47 5.73 3.17 6.70
C VAL A 47 6.44 4.14 5.75
N GLU A 48 7.08 3.59 4.73
CA GLU A 48 7.62 4.38 3.62
C GLU A 48 7.61 3.57 2.33
N GLY A 49 7.62 4.28 1.20
CA GLY A 49 7.69 3.66 -0.10
C GLY A 49 7.48 4.65 -1.23
N VAL A 50 7.28 4.09 -2.42
CA VAL A 50 6.94 4.83 -3.63
C VAL A 50 5.83 4.08 -4.36
N ASP A 51 4.78 4.80 -4.74
CA ASP A 51 3.81 4.34 -5.72
C ASP A 51 4.16 4.91 -7.10
N TYR A 52 4.24 4.01 -8.07
CA TYR A 52 4.62 4.26 -9.43
C TYR A 52 3.35 4.40 -10.28
N VAL A 53 2.69 5.55 -10.17
CA VAL A 53 1.34 5.78 -10.70
C VAL A 53 1.34 6.16 -12.18
N THR A 54 0.49 5.51 -12.97
CA THR A 54 0.18 6.00 -14.34
C THR A 54 -1.30 6.36 -14.45
N ILE A 55 -1.59 7.61 -14.77
CA ILE A 55 -2.97 8.12 -14.93
C ILE A 55 -3.34 8.10 -16.42
N ASP A 56 -4.36 7.34 -16.79
CA ASP A 56 -4.81 7.23 -18.18
C ASP A 56 -5.71 8.41 -18.61
N GLY A 57 -6.15 8.40 -19.88
CA GLY A 57 -7.01 9.45 -20.44
C GLY A 57 -8.43 9.52 -19.84
N ASN A 58 -8.84 8.50 -19.07
CA ASN A 58 -10.11 8.47 -18.37
C ASN A 58 -9.95 8.85 -16.88
N GLY A 59 -8.75 9.21 -16.45
CA GLY A 59 -8.45 9.53 -15.05
C GLY A 59 -8.28 8.30 -14.15
N ILE A 60 -8.23 7.09 -14.71
CA ILE A 60 -7.96 5.88 -13.94
C ILE A 60 -6.48 5.81 -13.60
N GLN A 61 -6.19 5.62 -12.32
CA GLN A 61 -4.84 5.51 -11.79
C GLN A 61 -4.43 4.04 -11.79
N GLN A 62 -3.33 3.72 -12.47
CA GLN A 62 -2.67 2.42 -12.38
C GLN A 62 -1.58 2.48 -11.32
N LEU A 63 -1.72 1.68 -10.27
CA LEU A 63 -0.86 1.71 -9.09
C LEU A 63 0.15 0.56 -9.14
N ASP A 64 1.40 0.84 -8.79
CA ASP A 64 2.50 -0.14 -8.64
C ASP A 64 3.35 0.31 -7.44
N ILE A 65 3.08 -0.30 -6.29
CA ILE A 65 3.61 0.17 -5.01
C ILE A 65 4.80 -0.70 -4.61
N ARG A 66 5.85 -0.05 -4.11
CA ARG A 66 6.91 -0.70 -3.35
C ARG A 66 7.07 0.03 -2.04
N GLY A 67 6.80 -0.66 -0.93
CA GLY A 67 6.90 -0.07 0.39
C GLY A 67 7.48 -1.01 1.43
N ARG A 68 7.59 -0.48 2.64
CA ARG A 68 7.94 -1.24 3.84
C ARG A 68 7.15 -0.74 5.04
N ILE A 69 6.91 -1.65 5.97
CA ILE A 69 6.36 -1.39 7.30
C ILE A 69 7.40 -1.79 8.33
N GLY A 70 7.65 -0.93 9.31
CA GLY A 70 8.66 -1.14 10.35
C GLY A 70 10.09 -0.85 9.88
N THR A 71 11.05 -1.04 10.78
CA THR A 71 12.48 -0.86 10.53
C THR A 71 13.28 -1.98 11.19
N GLY A 72 14.57 -2.10 10.80
CA GLY A 72 15.47 -3.07 11.40
C GLY A 72 14.98 -4.51 11.25
N LYS A 73 14.94 -5.26 12.35
CA LYS A 73 14.55 -6.69 12.37
C LYS A 73 13.04 -6.93 12.21
N GLU A 74 12.23 -5.90 12.39
CA GLU A 74 10.76 -5.99 12.28
C GLU A 74 10.25 -5.54 10.91
N VAL A 75 11.16 -5.30 9.97
CA VAL A 75 10.77 -4.81 8.65
C VAL A 75 10.00 -5.87 7.86
N VAL A 76 8.90 -5.43 7.25
CA VAL A 76 8.15 -6.17 6.25
C VAL A 76 8.17 -5.33 4.99
N SER A 77 8.81 -5.81 3.93
CA SER A 77 8.65 -5.21 2.61
C SER A 77 7.32 -5.67 2.02
N TYR A 78 6.65 -4.80 1.27
CA TYR A 78 5.48 -5.18 0.50
C TYR A 78 5.54 -4.62 -0.91
N ARG A 79 4.90 -5.35 -1.81
CA ARG A 79 4.57 -4.88 -3.15
C ARG A 79 3.08 -4.89 -3.30
N ALA A 80 2.54 -3.88 -3.97
CA ALA A 80 1.13 -3.84 -4.27
C ALA A 80 0.87 -3.44 -5.72
N VAL A 81 -0.24 -3.92 -6.25
CA VAL A 81 -0.75 -3.49 -7.55
C VAL A 81 -2.22 -3.16 -7.41
N GLY A 82 -2.67 -2.12 -8.10
CA GLY A 82 -4.04 -1.64 -7.88
C GLY A 82 -4.57 -0.72 -8.95
N ARG A 83 -5.77 -0.23 -8.65
CA ARG A 83 -6.46 0.81 -9.41
C ARG A 83 -7.00 1.85 -8.46
N GLY A 84 -6.79 3.12 -8.80
CA GLY A 84 -7.40 4.26 -8.12
C GLY A 84 -8.36 5.01 -9.04
N ASN A 85 -9.38 5.60 -8.44
CA ASN A 85 -10.29 6.55 -9.06
C ASN A 85 -10.76 7.58 -8.01
N GLU A 86 -11.80 8.35 -8.31
CA GLU A 86 -12.36 9.35 -7.38
C GLU A 86 -12.83 8.77 -6.04
N ALA A 87 -13.19 7.49 -5.96
CA ALA A 87 -13.58 6.82 -4.73
C ALA A 87 -12.40 6.36 -3.86
N GLY A 88 -11.17 6.43 -4.38
CA GLY A 88 -9.95 5.98 -3.72
C GLY A 88 -9.29 4.76 -4.37
N PRO A 89 -8.12 4.33 -3.86
CA PRO A 89 -7.40 3.17 -4.37
C PRO A 89 -7.96 1.85 -3.84
N MET A 90 -7.88 0.82 -4.68
CA MET A 90 -8.02 -0.57 -4.30
C MET A 90 -6.81 -1.36 -4.78
N GLU A 91 -6.19 -2.10 -3.88
CA GLU A 91 -4.89 -2.70 -4.09
C GLU A 91 -4.85 -4.16 -3.63
N LEU A 92 -4.00 -4.97 -4.28
CA LEU A 92 -3.62 -6.30 -3.86
C LEU A 92 -2.16 -6.27 -3.41
N LEU A 93 -1.88 -6.79 -2.22
CA LEU A 93 -0.58 -6.73 -1.56
C LEU A 93 0.01 -8.12 -1.37
N VAL A 94 1.33 -8.19 -1.53
CA VAL A 94 2.17 -9.33 -1.14
C VAL A 94 3.31 -8.83 -0.27
N PHE A 95 3.79 -9.69 0.63
CA PHE A 95 4.77 -9.32 1.65
C PHE A 95 6.02 -10.17 1.58
N GLU A 96 7.14 -9.59 2.00
CA GLU A 96 8.43 -10.25 2.17
C GLU A 96 9.04 -9.82 3.51
N THR A 97 9.36 -10.79 4.37
CA THR A 97 10.04 -10.56 5.64
C THR A 97 10.92 -11.73 6.05
N ALA A 98 12.05 -11.41 6.69
CA ALA A 98 12.94 -12.38 7.34
C ALA A 98 12.62 -12.54 8.84
N ASN A 99 11.63 -11.83 9.37
CA ASN A 99 11.23 -11.95 10.76
C ASN A 99 10.40 -13.22 10.96
N GLU A 100 10.86 -14.13 11.83
CA GLU A 100 10.21 -15.42 12.08
C GLU A 100 8.80 -15.28 12.67
N GLU A 101 8.55 -14.25 13.49
CA GLU A 101 7.21 -13.98 14.07
C GLU A 101 6.22 -13.50 13.01
N LEU A 102 6.71 -12.82 11.97
CA LEU A 102 5.92 -12.30 10.86
C LEU A 102 5.99 -13.19 9.61
N ALA A 103 6.63 -14.37 9.69
CA ALA A 103 6.91 -15.22 8.55
C ALA A 103 5.65 -15.70 7.82
N HIS A 104 4.51 -15.75 8.51
CA HIS A 104 3.21 -16.07 7.92
C HIS A 104 2.84 -15.12 6.77
N LEU A 105 3.25 -13.84 6.84
CA LEU A 105 3.01 -12.82 5.81
C LEU A 105 3.63 -13.18 4.45
N ASN A 106 4.72 -13.94 4.43
CA ASN A 106 5.34 -14.40 3.19
C ASN A 106 4.42 -15.32 2.35
N SER A 107 3.37 -15.86 2.96
CA SER A 107 2.34 -16.67 2.29
C SER A 107 0.97 -15.99 2.22
N THR A 108 0.84 -14.79 2.78
CA THR A 108 -0.41 -14.04 2.85
C THR A 108 -0.63 -13.23 1.57
N ILE A 109 -1.86 -13.28 1.05
CA ILE A 109 -2.36 -12.30 0.09
C ILE A 109 -3.26 -11.33 0.86
N ALA A 110 -3.05 -10.04 0.70
CA ALA A 110 -3.91 -9.02 1.28
C ALA A 110 -4.54 -8.14 0.20
N VAL A 111 -5.65 -7.51 0.57
CA VAL A 111 -6.29 -6.44 -0.19
C VAL A 111 -6.31 -5.18 0.66
N ALA A 112 -6.20 -4.03 0.03
CA ALA A 112 -6.38 -2.74 0.70
C ALA A 112 -7.45 -1.92 -0.02
N VAL A 113 -8.25 -1.21 0.76
CA VAL A 113 -9.18 -0.20 0.29
C VAL A 113 -8.78 1.12 0.92
N GLY A 114 -8.64 2.15 0.10
CA GLY A 114 -8.16 3.45 0.53
C GLY A 114 -9.14 4.58 0.37
N SER A 115 -8.87 5.64 1.11
CA SER A 115 -9.48 6.96 0.96
C SER A 115 -8.40 8.04 1.00
N VAL A 116 -8.61 9.12 0.25
CA VAL A 116 -7.67 10.22 0.13
C VAL A 116 -8.34 11.51 0.58
N ASP A 117 -7.68 12.24 1.48
CA ASP A 117 -8.04 13.60 1.88
C ASP A 117 -6.82 14.52 1.72
N GLY A 118 -6.89 15.41 0.73
CA GLY A 118 -5.74 16.22 0.32
C GLY A 118 -4.55 15.36 -0.12
N ASN A 119 -3.46 15.42 0.65
CA ASN A 119 -2.27 14.59 0.45
C ASN A 119 -2.14 13.44 1.45
N GLN A 120 -3.17 13.18 2.26
CA GLN A 120 -3.18 12.04 3.19
C GLN A 120 -3.96 10.88 2.57
N LEU A 121 -3.34 9.69 2.59
CA LEU A 121 -3.96 8.42 2.23
C LEU A 121 -4.15 7.59 3.49
N THR A 122 -5.36 7.07 3.67
CA THR A 122 -5.65 6.02 4.66
C THR A 122 -6.01 4.73 3.92
N LEU A 123 -5.35 3.62 4.23
CA LEU A 123 -5.61 2.28 3.70
C LEU A 123 -6.03 1.34 4.83
N ASP A 124 -7.14 0.65 4.64
CA ASP A 124 -7.52 -0.49 5.48
C ASP A 124 -7.09 -1.78 4.76
N VAL A 125 -6.13 -2.49 5.37
CA VAL A 125 -5.51 -3.69 4.81
C VAL A 125 -6.13 -4.92 5.46
N SER A 126 -6.60 -5.87 4.64
CA SER A 126 -7.17 -7.13 5.10
C SER A 126 -6.49 -8.31 4.43
N ALA A 127 -6.14 -9.33 5.21
CA ALA A 127 -5.66 -10.61 4.72
C ALA A 127 -6.83 -11.44 4.15
N VAL A 128 -6.56 -12.14 3.04
CA VAL A 128 -7.50 -13.09 2.42
C VAL A 128 -7.28 -14.48 3.00
N GLU A 129 -8.31 -15.05 3.60
CA GLU A 129 -8.30 -16.41 4.15
C GLU A 129 -9.16 -17.36 3.32
N ARG A 130 -8.86 -18.67 3.34
CA ARG A 130 -9.51 -19.70 2.50
C ARG A 130 -10.54 -20.54 3.25
#